data_AF-A0A3D3H4M0-F1
#
_entry.id   AF-A0A3D3H4M0-F1
#
_cell.length_a   1.000
_cell.length_b   1.000
_cell.length_c   1.000
_cell.angle_alpha   90.00
_cell.angle_beta   90.00
_cell.angle_gamma   90.00
#
_symmetry.space_group_name_H-M   'P 1'
#
loop_
_entity.id
_entity.type
_entity.pdbx_description
1 polymer ?
#
loop_
_entity_poly.entity_id
_entity_poly.type
_entity_poly.pdbx_seq_one_letter_code
_entity_poly.pdbx_strand_id
1 'polypeptide(L)' 'RLAPAESELTALVQEIIDDDTRAGTTRTDLSPQELAAYAVGAIGAAAALPDTTAVSRLATLVVATIRQDAEE' A
#
# COMPACT_ATOMS: atom_id res chain seq x y z
N ARG A 1 9.91 5.71 18.79
CA ARG A 1 8.54 6.24 18.63
C ARG A 1 8.38 6.59 17.16
N LEU A 2 7.87 5.67 16.34
CA LEU A 2 7.59 5.92 14.93
C LEU A 2 6.11 6.25 14.68
N ALA A 3 5.24 5.97 15.67
CA ALA A 3 3.79 6.12 15.55
C ALA A 3 3.28 7.44 14.96
N PRO A 4 3.88 8.63 15.24
CA PRO A 4 3.44 9.87 14.59
C PRO A 4 3.77 9.90 13.09
N ALA A 5 4.98 9.46 12.72
CA ALA A 5 5.43 9.44 11.33
C ALA A 5 4.75 8.33 10.52
N GLU A 6 4.52 7.16 11.13
CA GLU A 6 3.71 6.09 10.52
C GLU A 6 2.27 6.56 10.29
N SER A 7 1.67 7.25 11.26
CA SER A 7 0.31 7.78 11.11
C SER A 7 0.20 8.83 10.00
N GLU A 8 1.18 9.72 9.88
CA GLU A 8 1.21 10.74 8.81
C GLU A 8 1.41 10.07 7.43
N LEU A 9 2.30 9.09 7.35
CA LEU A 9 2.51 8.34 6.12
C LEU A 9 1.27 7.52 5.73
N THR A 10 0.61 6.87 6.68
CA THR A 10 -0.65 6.15 6.42
C THR A 10 -1.73 7.09 5.91
N ALA A 11 -1.86 8.30 6.48
CA ALA A 11 -2.82 9.29 5.98
C ALA A 11 -2.51 9.70 4.53
N LEU A 12 -1.24 9.99 4.22
CA LEU A 12 -0.81 10.32 2.86
C LEU A 12 -1.12 9.19 1.87
N VAL A 13 -0.82 7.95 2.24
CA VAL A 13 -1.09 6.78 1.39
C VAL A 13 -2.59 6.56 1.23
N GLN A 14 -3.38 6.81 2.27
CA GLN A 14 -4.84 6.73 2.21
C GLN A 14 -5.40 7.72 1.19
N GLU A 15 -4.92 8.97 1.17
CA GLU A 15 -5.38 9.98 0.20
C GLU A 15 -5.16 9.51 -1.26
N ILE A 16 -4.01 8.90 -1.54
CA ILE A 16 -3.69 8.33 -2.86
C ILE A 16 -4.65 7.19 -3.20
N ILE A 17 -4.93 6.30 -2.25
CA ILE A 17 -5.85 5.18 -2.45
C ILE A 17 -7.29 5.66 -2.61
N ASP A 18 -7.70 6.74 -1.92
CA ASP A 18 -9.02 7.35 -2.07
C ASP A 18 -9.23 7.92 -3.48
N ASP A 19 -8.19 8.51 -4.08
CA ASP A 19 -8.21 8.95 -5.49
C ASP A 19 -8.42 7.76 -6.44
N ASP A 20 -7.66 6.67 -6.26
CA ASP A 20 -7.76 5.46 -7.09
C ASP A 20 -9.09 4.72 -6.87
N THR A 21 -9.63 4.72 -5.64
CA THR A 21 -10.94 4.15 -5.31
C THR A 21 -12.05 4.90 -6.05
N ARG A 22 -11.98 6.24 -6.09
CA ARG A 22 -12.92 7.06 -6.88
C ARG A 22 -12.81 6.79 -8.38
N ALA A 23 -11.63 6.40 -8.86
CA ALA A 23 -11.41 5.98 -10.23
C ALA A 23 -11.83 4.52 -10.52
N GLY A 24 -12.20 3.75 -9.49
CA GLY A 24 -12.60 2.34 -9.63
C GLY A 24 -11.45 1.41 -9.98
N THR A 25 -10.22 1.73 -9.56
CA THR A 25 -9.01 0.95 -9.87
C THR A 25 -8.48 0.16 -8.67
N THR A 26 -9.08 0.32 -7.49
CA THR A 26 -8.71 -0.36 -6.23
C THR A 26 -9.75 -1.38 -5.82
N ARG A 27 -9.30 -2.43 -5.15
CA ARG A 27 -10.21 -3.43 -4.57
C ARG A 27 -11.21 -2.81 -3.62
N THR A 28 -12.40 -3.41 -3.54
CA THR A 28 -13.57 -2.88 -2.84
C THR A 28 -13.95 -3.68 -1.59
N ASP A 29 -13.27 -4.79 -1.32
CA ASP A 29 -13.49 -5.63 -0.15
C ASP A 29 -12.81 -5.09 1.12
N LEU A 30 -11.94 -4.08 0.99
CA LEU A 30 -11.27 -3.40 2.09
C LEU A 30 -11.43 -1.89 1.95
N SER A 31 -11.47 -1.18 3.08
CA SER A 31 -11.50 0.28 3.08
C SER A 31 -10.14 0.89 2.66
N PRO A 32 -10.12 2.10 2.12
CA PRO A 32 -8.88 2.82 1.81
C PRO A 32 -7.93 2.96 3.00
N GLN A 33 -8.48 3.14 4.21
CA GLN A 33 -7.70 3.18 5.45
C GLN A 33 -7.00 1.85 5.75
N GLU A 34 -7.70 0.72 5.59
CA GLU A 34 -7.12 -0.62 5.79
C GLU A 34 -6.02 -0.91 4.76
N LEU A 35 -6.25 -0.53 3.50
CA LEU A 35 -5.27 -0.67 2.42
C LEU A 35 -4.01 0.19 2.66
N ALA A 36 -4.19 1.41 3.18
CA ALA A 36 -3.07 2.29 3.51
C ALA A 36 -2.24 1.76 4.69
N ALA A 37 -2.91 1.29 5.75
CA ALA A 37 -2.24 0.67 6.90
C ALA A 37 -1.46 -0.58 6.48
N TYR A 38 -2.06 -1.43 5.63
CA TYR A 38 -1.40 -2.58 5.03
C TYR A 38 -0.16 -2.16 4.22
N ALA A 39 -0.30 -1.19 3.31
CA ALA A 39 0.80 -0.76 2.44
C ALA A 39 2.00 -0.24 3.25
N VAL A 40 1.75 0.62 4.24
CA VAL A 40 2.81 1.16 5.12
C VAL A 40 3.47 0.04 5.93
N GLY A 41 2.69 -0.86 6.53
CA GLY A 41 3.22 -2.00 7.28
C GLY A 41 4.05 -2.95 6.42
N ALA A 42 3.57 -3.26 5.21
CA ALA A 42 4.25 -4.14 4.27
C ALA A 42 5.56 -3.52 3.76
N ILE A 43 5.54 -2.24 3.35
CA ILE A 43 6.74 -1.54 2.86
C ILE A 43 7.76 -1.35 3.98
N GLY A 44 7.35 -1.25 5.24
CA GLY A 44 8.26 -1.24 6.39
C GLY A 44 9.20 -2.45 6.46
N ALA A 45 8.79 -3.60 5.91
CA ALA A 45 9.62 -4.79 5.83
C ALA A 45 10.79 -4.66 4.82
N ALA A 46 10.75 -3.67 3.91
CA ALA A 46 11.78 -3.46 2.90
C ALA A 46 13.18 -3.26 3.50
N ALA A 47 13.26 -2.67 4.71
CA ALA A 47 14.51 -2.44 5.41
C ALA A 47 15.27 -3.73 5.78
N ALA A 48 14.58 -4.88 5.81
CA ALA A 48 15.17 -6.17 6.14
C ALA A 48 15.51 -7.02 4.90
N LEU A 49 15.27 -6.51 3.69
CA LEU A 49 15.46 -7.27 2.46
C LEU A 49 16.93 -7.27 1.99
N PRO A 50 17.38 -8.35 1.32
CA PRO A 50 18.80 -8.56 1.02
C PRO A 50 19.34 -7.65 -0.08
N ASP A 51 18.48 -7.10 -0.95
CA ASP A 51 18.87 -6.26 -2.08
C ASP A 51 17.70 -5.43 -2.62
N THR A 52 18.03 -4.47 -3.50
CA THR A 52 17.06 -3.58 -4.15
C THR A 52 16.04 -4.32 -5.03
N THR A 53 16.42 -5.47 -5.61
CA THR A 53 15.49 -6.26 -6.44
C THR A 53 14.38 -6.86 -5.57
N ALA A 54 14.72 -7.36 -4.38
CA ALA A 54 13.74 -7.83 -3.40
C ALA A 54 12.81 -6.68 -2.96
N VAL A 55 13.35 -5.47 -2.74
CA VAL A 55 12.54 -4.29 -2.43
C VAL A 55 11.57 -3.95 -3.56
N SER A 56 12.03 -3.95 -4.81
CA SER A 56 11.16 -3.71 -5.96
C SER A 56 10.05 -4.76 -6.08
N ARG A 57 10.36 -6.04 -5.85
CA ARG A 57 9.37 -7.13 -5.86
C ARG A 57 8.31 -6.94 -4.77
N LEU A 58 8.73 -6.56 -3.56
CA LEU A 58 7.80 -6.27 -2.46
C LEU A 58 6.88 -5.10 -2.83
N ALA A 59 7.42 -4.00 -3.36
CA ALA A 59 6.62 -2.85 -3.77
C ALA A 59 5.61 -3.22 -4.87
N THR A 60 6.03 -3.99 -5.88
CA THR A 60 5.12 -4.49 -6.92
C THR A 60 4.00 -5.34 -6.34
N LEU A 61 4.31 -6.25 -5.41
CA LEU A 61 3.31 -7.11 -4.78
C LEU A 61 2.30 -6.30 -3.96
N VAL A 62 2.77 -5.31 -3.20
CA VAL A 62 1.89 -4.41 -2.43
C VAL A 62 0.95 -3.64 -3.36
N VAL A 63 1.46 -3.06 -4.45
CA VAL A 63 0.63 -2.35 -5.43
C VAL A 63 -0.37 -3.29 -6.11
N ALA A 64 0.05 -4.50 -6.50
CA ALA A 64 -0.85 -5.49 -7.08
C ALA A 64 -1.96 -5.91 -6.11
N THR A 65 -1.65 -6.00 -4.80
CA THR A 65 -2.64 -6.34 -3.76
C THR A 65 -3.71 -5.26 -3.61
N ILE A 66 -3.38 -3.98 -3.85
CA ILE A 66 -4.29 -2.84 -3.71
C ILE A 66 -5.17 -2.67 -4.94
N ARG A 67 -4.60 -2.88 -6.12
CA ARG A 67 -5.33 -2.77 -7.38
C ARG A 67 -6.35 -3.89 -7.50
N GLN A 68 -7.45 -3.61 -8.20
CA GLN A 68 -8.26 -4.71 -8.72
C GLN A 68 -7.48 -5.39 -9.83
N ASP A 69 -7.32 -6.71 -9.74
CA ASP A 69 -7.15 -7.49 -10.96
C ASP A 69 -8.41 -7.21 -11.78
N ALA A 70 -8.22 -6.65 -12.98
CA ALA A 70 -9.30 -6.60 -13.95
C ALA A 70 -9.71 -8.05 -14.20
N GLU A 71 -10.87 -8.45 -13.70
CA GLU A 71 -11.44 -9.76 -14.03
C GLU A 71 -11.44 -9.91 -15.56
N GLU A 72 -10.86 -11.01 -16.05
CA GLU A 72 -10.90 -11.45 -17.45
C GLU A 72 -12.33 -11.54 -18.01
#